data_AF-A0A5K0V114-F1
#
_entry.id   AF-A0A5K0V114-F1
#
_cell.length_a   1.000
_cell.length_b   1.000
_cell.length_c   1.000
_cell.angle_alpha   90.00
_cell.angle_beta   90.00
_cell.angle_gamma   90.00
#
_symmetry.space_group_name_H-M   'P 1'
#
loop_
_entity.id
_entity.type
_entity.pdbx_description
1 polymer ?
#
loop_
_entity_poly.entity_id
_entity_poly.type
_entity_poly.pdbx_seq_one_letter_code
_entity_poly.pdbx_strand_id
1 'polypeptide(L)'
;TLAALSEKHGPLFSLQLGQRRAIVVSSTDLAKECFTVNDRAFAGRPQLEGWKCLGYDHATFAFISYGPHFRELRKIVATDLLSSQQLELVKHIRVDEVGSLVRRLYGSCSNHDPVEMNQHLSCLAMNIVLRMVARKQYFDLDGEGKEFREALAEFNNLVGTFTVSDAIPGRHRQKESSSAGEERDLIDVLIKELEDGHLSENHQTDAIIKATAT
;
A
#
# COMPACT_ATOMS: atom_id res chain seq x y z
N THR A 1 -20.50 -16.28 -0.94
CA THR A 1 -19.71 -15.17 -0.40
C THR A 1 -19.84 -15.14 1.11
N LEU A 2 -18.96 -14.45 1.86
CA LEU A 2 -19.07 -14.33 3.32
C LEU A 2 -20.42 -13.71 3.76
N ALA A 3 -20.99 -12.82 2.94
CA ALA A 3 -22.31 -12.24 3.17
C ALA A 3 -23.42 -13.31 3.25
N ALA A 4 -23.48 -14.24 2.30
CA ALA A 4 -24.47 -15.32 2.32
C ALA A 4 -24.32 -16.25 3.53
N LEU A 5 -23.08 -16.45 4.02
CA LEU A 5 -22.84 -17.21 5.25
C LEU A 5 -23.33 -16.45 6.49
N SER A 6 -23.17 -15.13 6.51
CA SER A 6 -23.71 -14.29 7.57
C SER A 6 -25.23 -14.33 7.65
N GLU A 7 -25.92 -14.38 6.52
CA GLU A 7 -27.39 -14.49 6.49
C GLU A 7 -27.87 -15.80 7.14
N LYS A 8 -27.10 -16.88 6.96
CA LYS A 8 -27.43 -18.20 7.48
C LYS A 8 -27.01 -18.41 8.94
N HIS A 9 -25.84 -17.90 9.33
CA HIS A 9 -25.21 -18.19 10.62
C HIS A 9 -25.28 -17.03 11.62
N GLY A 10 -25.79 -15.87 11.19
CA GLY A 10 -25.89 -14.66 12.00
C GLY A 10 -24.71 -13.69 11.81
N PRO A 11 -24.77 -12.52 12.48
CA PRO A 11 -23.82 -11.42 12.31
C PRO A 11 -22.41 -11.67 12.89
N LEU A 12 -22.23 -12.79 13.59
CA LEU A 12 -20.98 -13.22 14.19
C LEU A 12 -20.86 -14.74 14.04
N PHE A 13 -19.90 -15.19 13.24
CA PHE A 13 -19.69 -16.62 13.03
C PHE A 13 -18.21 -16.98 12.90
N SER A 14 -17.87 -18.23 13.21
CA SER A 14 -16.52 -18.76 13.12
C SER A 14 -16.32 -19.48 11.78
N LEU A 15 -15.20 -19.23 11.12
CA LEU A 15 -14.77 -19.88 9.89
C LEU A 15 -13.41 -20.53 10.10
N GLN A 16 -13.25 -21.76 9.62
CA GLN A 16 -11.98 -22.46 9.68
C GLN A 16 -11.25 -22.30 8.32
N LEU A 17 -10.19 -21.48 8.31
CA LEU A 17 -9.33 -21.23 7.15
C LEU A 17 -8.11 -22.14 7.22
N GLY A 18 -8.25 -23.36 6.68
CA GLY A 18 -7.25 -24.41 6.86
C GLY A 18 -7.13 -24.80 8.35
N GLN A 19 -5.96 -24.60 8.94
CA GLN A 19 -5.72 -24.84 10.37
C GLN A 19 -5.94 -23.58 11.23
N ARG A 20 -6.11 -22.41 10.62
CA ARG A 20 -6.38 -21.15 11.35
C ARG A 20 -7.88 -20.95 11.50
N ARG A 21 -8.31 -20.58 12.70
CA ARG A 21 -9.70 -20.15 12.95
C ARG A 21 -9.80 -18.64 12.79
N ALA A 22 -10.77 -18.19 12.01
CA ALA A 22 -11.12 -16.79 11.85
C ALA A 22 -12.53 -16.55 12.38
N ILE A 23 -12.76 -15.39 12.97
CA ILE A 23 -14.10 -14.93 13.35
C ILE A 23 -14.50 -13.86 12.35
N VAL A 24 -15.68 -14.02 11.76
CA VAL A 24 -16.25 -13.07 10.82
C VAL A 24 -17.28 -12.23 11.58
N VAL A 25 -17.08 -10.91 11.56
CA VAL A 25 -17.99 -9.92 12.12
C VAL A 25 -18.65 -9.19 10.95
N SER A 26 -19.97 -9.31 10.83
CA SER A 26 -20.76 -8.74 9.73
C SER A 26 -21.85 -7.77 10.22
N SER A 27 -21.83 -7.39 11.50
CA SER A 27 -22.65 -6.30 12.05
C SER A 27 -21.82 -5.04 12.27
N THR A 28 -22.38 -3.88 11.89
CA THR A 28 -21.76 -2.57 12.10
C THR A 28 -21.56 -2.26 13.58
N ASP A 29 -22.49 -2.64 14.46
CA ASP A 29 -22.39 -2.36 15.89
C ASP A 29 -21.28 -3.17 16.55
N LEU A 30 -21.17 -4.46 16.19
CA LEU A 30 -20.05 -5.32 16.64
C LEU A 30 -18.71 -4.83 16.08
N ALA A 31 -18.66 -4.41 14.81
CA ALA A 31 -17.45 -3.86 14.23
C ALA A 31 -17.01 -2.57 14.94
N LYS A 32 -17.96 -1.69 15.30
CA LYS A 32 -17.67 -0.50 16.12
C LYS A 32 -17.07 -0.90 17.46
N GLU A 33 -17.66 -1.85 18.17
CA GLU A 33 -17.14 -2.31 19.46
C GLU A 33 -15.72 -2.88 19.35
N CYS A 34 -15.45 -3.68 18.31
CA CYS A 34 -14.12 -4.23 18.02
C CYS A 34 -13.07 -3.14 17.74
N PHE A 35 -13.42 -2.11 16.97
CA PHE A 35 -12.46 -1.08 16.52
C PHE A 35 -12.47 0.21 17.34
N THR A 36 -13.28 0.32 18.39
CA THR A 36 -13.29 1.48 19.30
C THR A 36 -12.97 1.10 20.74
N VAL A 37 -13.77 0.23 21.36
CA VAL A 37 -13.60 -0.16 22.77
C VAL A 37 -12.48 -1.19 22.92
N ASN A 38 -12.42 -2.15 21.98
CA ASN A 38 -11.47 -3.25 22.01
C ASN A 38 -10.37 -3.13 20.94
N ASP A 39 -10.14 -1.92 20.43
CA ASP A 39 -9.27 -1.63 19.28
C ASP A 39 -7.87 -2.26 19.44
N ARG A 40 -7.30 -2.22 20.64
CA ARG A 40 -5.99 -2.79 20.97
C ARG A 40 -5.95 -4.31 20.86
N ALA A 41 -7.03 -5.01 21.20
CA ALA A 41 -7.09 -6.47 21.09
C ALA A 41 -7.17 -6.92 19.62
N PHE A 42 -7.82 -6.12 18.77
CA PHE A 42 -7.98 -6.39 17.34
C PHE A 42 -6.92 -5.70 16.46
N ALA A 43 -5.97 -4.99 17.05
CA ALA A 43 -4.88 -4.34 16.32
C ALA A 43 -3.78 -5.30 15.85
N GLY A 44 -3.80 -6.56 16.29
CA GLY A 44 -2.91 -7.61 15.80
C GLY A 44 -3.07 -7.86 14.30
N ARG A 45 -1.98 -8.25 13.64
CA ARG A 45 -1.99 -8.69 12.24
C ARG A 45 -1.64 -10.17 12.17
N PRO A 46 -2.38 -10.98 11.40
CA PRO A 46 -1.99 -12.37 11.21
C PRO A 46 -0.65 -12.41 10.47
N GLN A 47 0.30 -13.19 10.99
CA GLN A 47 1.56 -13.45 10.29
C GLN A 47 1.27 -14.45 9.17
N LEU A 48 1.11 -13.94 7.95
CA LEU A 48 0.97 -14.74 6.73
C LEU A 48 2.34 -14.83 6.05
N GLU A 49 2.67 -15.98 5.49
CA GLU A 49 3.97 -16.24 4.85
C GLU A 49 4.17 -15.33 3.63
N GLY A 50 3.10 -15.05 2.87
CA GLY A 50 3.15 -14.07 1.78
C GLY A 50 3.54 -12.66 2.24
N TRP A 51 3.19 -12.28 3.47
CA TRP A 51 3.52 -10.97 4.04
C TRP A 51 4.91 -10.90 4.66
N LYS A 52 5.58 -12.04 4.88
CA LYS A 52 6.98 -12.05 5.34
C LYS A 52 7.91 -11.57 4.24
N CYS A 53 7.72 -12.10 3.03
CA CYS A 53 8.52 -11.71 1.86
C CYS A 53 8.31 -10.24 1.52
N LEU A 54 7.06 -9.76 1.52
CA LEU A 54 6.72 -8.36 1.16
C LEU A 54 7.02 -7.31 2.23
N GLY A 55 7.22 -7.75 3.46
CA GLY A 55 7.23 -6.89 4.63
C GLY A 55 8.57 -6.75 5.31
N TYR A 56 9.67 -7.25 4.71
CA TYR A 56 10.95 -7.49 5.40
C TYR A 56 10.74 -8.16 6.76
N ASP A 57 10.18 -9.37 6.76
CA ASP A 57 9.80 -10.09 7.99
C ASP A 57 8.82 -9.30 8.89
N HIS A 58 7.79 -8.70 8.26
CA HIS A 58 6.74 -7.91 8.92
C HIS A 58 7.20 -6.59 9.57
N ALA A 59 8.36 -6.05 9.19
CA ALA A 59 8.84 -4.74 9.61
C ALA A 59 8.10 -3.57 8.92
N THR A 60 7.50 -3.78 7.74
CA THR A 60 6.80 -2.71 7.01
C THR A 60 5.53 -2.24 7.74
N PHE A 61 5.30 -0.91 7.76
CA PHE A 61 4.20 -0.23 8.47
C PHE A 61 2.81 -0.87 8.27
N ALA A 62 2.51 -1.43 7.09
CA ALA A 62 1.23 -2.05 6.79
C ALA A 62 1.04 -3.44 7.43
N PHE A 63 2.13 -4.18 7.66
CA PHE A 63 2.11 -5.58 8.09
C PHE A 63 2.62 -5.79 9.52
N ILE A 64 3.22 -4.77 10.13
CA ILE A 64 3.69 -4.83 11.50
C ILE A 64 2.52 -5.01 12.48
N SER A 65 2.72 -5.90 13.46
CA SER A 65 1.76 -6.09 14.55
C SER A 65 1.81 -4.93 15.55
N TYR A 66 0.70 -4.71 16.25
CA TYR A 66 0.60 -3.65 17.24
C TYR A 66 1.69 -3.77 18.33
N GLY A 67 2.49 -2.72 18.49
CA GLY A 67 3.59 -2.64 19.45
C GLY A 67 4.16 -1.22 19.54
N PRO A 68 5.19 -0.98 20.38
CA PRO A 68 5.83 0.33 20.51
C PRO A 68 6.27 0.91 19.16
N HIS A 69 6.92 0.07 18.32
CA HIS A 69 7.40 0.48 17.00
C HIS A 69 6.26 0.92 16.06
N PHE A 70 5.16 0.17 16.00
CA PHE A 70 3.97 0.57 15.22
C PHE A 70 3.39 1.91 15.68
N ARG A 71 3.35 2.17 17.00
CA ARG A 71 2.82 3.43 17.56
C ARG A 71 3.70 4.62 17.20
N GLU A 72 5.02 4.46 17.24
CA GLU A 72 5.98 5.49 16.84
C GLU A 72 5.85 5.79 15.34
N LEU A 73 5.87 4.78 14.48
CA LEU A 73 5.69 4.95 13.04
C LEU A 73 4.35 5.62 12.72
N ARG A 74 3.25 5.17 13.36
CA ARG A 74 1.93 5.77 13.17
C ARG A 74 1.90 7.23 13.58
N LYS A 75 2.61 7.61 14.65
CA LYS A 75 2.71 9.00 15.10
C LYS A 75 3.42 9.83 14.03
N ILE A 76 4.59 9.40 13.57
CA ILE A 76 5.39 10.08 12.53
C ILE A 76 4.55 10.25 11.26
N VAL A 77 3.93 9.18 10.76
CA VAL A 77 3.10 9.24 9.55
C VAL A 77 1.93 10.23 9.73
N ALA A 78 1.26 10.22 10.88
CA ALA A 78 0.11 11.10 11.12
C ALA A 78 0.50 12.58 11.28
N THR A 79 1.64 12.88 11.91
CA THR A 79 2.06 14.27 12.17
C THR A 79 2.87 14.87 11.04
N ASP A 80 3.70 14.08 10.38
CA ASP A 80 4.74 14.60 9.51
C ASP A 80 4.44 14.35 8.03
N LEU A 81 3.72 13.28 7.70
CA LEU A 81 3.37 12.94 6.31
C LEU A 81 1.92 13.29 5.97
N LEU A 82 0.98 12.94 6.84
CA LEU A 82 -0.47 13.07 6.61
C LEU A 82 -1.13 14.19 7.41
N SER A 83 -0.35 15.15 7.91
CA SER A 83 -0.92 16.31 8.60
C SER A 83 -1.68 17.22 7.64
N SER A 84 -2.65 17.97 8.17
CA SER A 84 -3.47 18.90 7.39
C SER A 84 -2.63 19.91 6.61
N GLN A 85 -1.58 20.45 7.23
CA GLN A 85 -0.65 21.38 6.59
C GLN A 85 0.02 20.74 5.38
N GLN A 86 0.46 19.50 5.52
CA GLN A 86 1.22 18.77 4.49
C GLN A 86 0.29 18.42 3.32
N LEU A 87 -0.94 17.99 3.63
CA LEU A 87 -1.99 17.73 2.64
C LEU A 87 -2.40 18.98 1.84
N GLU A 88 -2.35 20.17 2.45
CA GLU A 88 -2.56 21.44 1.73
C GLU A 88 -1.37 21.78 0.84
N LEU A 89 -0.13 21.57 1.31
CA LEU A 89 1.08 21.79 0.50
C LEU A 89 1.08 20.93 -0.77
N VAL A 90 0.67 19.66 -0.68
CA VAL A 90 0.63 18.72 -1.82
C VAL A 90 -0.71 18.72 -2.57
N LYS A 91 -1.63 19.62 -2.26
CA LYS A 91 -2.96 19.67 -2.91
C LYS A 91 -2.88 19.88 -4.42
N HIS A 92 -1.96 20.73 -4.86
CA HIS A 92 -1.73 21.03 -6.27
C HIS A 92 -1.38 19.76 -7.08
N ILE A 93 -0.62 18.83 -6.49
CA ILE A 93 -0.23 17.56 -7.12
C ILE A 93 -1.46 16.77 -7.58
N ARG A 94 -2.49 16.70 -6.75
CA ARG A 94 -3.74 16.00 -7.09
C ARG A 94 -4.45 16.66 -8.28
N VAL A 95 -4.48 17.99 -8.30
CA VAL A 95 -5.11 18.76 -9.40
C VAL A 95 -4.34 18.54 -10.69
N ASP A 96 -3.01 18.58 -10.63
CA ASP A 96 -2.13 18.41 -11.79
C ASP A 96 -2.24 17.00 -12.39
N GLU A 97 -2.23 15.96 -11.56
CA GLU A 97 -2.33 14.57 -12.00
C GLU A 97 -3.71 14.25 -12.59
N VAL A 98 -4.79 14.76 -11.98
CA VAL A 98 -6.14 14.65 -12.55
C VAL A 98 -6.22 15.38 -13.89
N GLY A 99 -5.66 16.59 -13.97
CA GLY A 99 -5.59 17.34 -15.22
C GLY A 99 -4.77 16.65 -16.31
N SER A 100 -3.71 15.94 -15.93
CA SER A 100 -2.92 15.08 -16.84
C SER A 100 -3.75 13.90 -17.35
N LEU A 101 -4.47 13.21 -16.45
CA LEU A 101 -5.35 12.12 -16.85
C LEU A 101 -6.44 12.57 -17.82
N VAL A 102 -7.12 13.69 -17.54
CA VAL A 102 -8.18 14.23 -18.41
C VAL A 102 -7.64 14.55 -19.80
N ARG A 103 -6.45 15.16 -19.90
CA ARG A 103 -5.79 15.44 -21.18
C ARG A 103 -5.47 14.17 -21.96
N ARG A 104 -4.98 13.12 -21.29
CA ARG A 104 -4.70 11.81 -21.91
C ARG A 104 -5.98 11.16 -22.44
N LEU A 105 -7.03 11.12 -21.62
CA LEU A 105 -8.33 10.57 -22.03
C LEU A 105 -8.92 11.33 -23.23
N TYR A 106 -8.84 12.67 -23.22
CA TYR A 106 -9.31 13.48 -24.34
C TYR A 106 -8.54 13.18 -25.64
N GLY A 107 -7.23 12.96 -25.55
CA GLY A 107 -6.41 12.52 -26.68
C GLY A 107 -6.85 11.16 -27.22
N SER A 108 -7.07 10.17 -26.35
CA SER A 108 -7.53 8.83 -26.74
C SER A 108 -8.96 8.82 -27.32
N CYS A 109 -9.85 9.70 -26.83
CA CYS A 109 -11.19 9.84 -27.38
C CYS A 109 -11.19 10.26 -28.86
N SER A 110 -10.14 10.96 -29.33
CA SER A 110 -10.02 11.37 -30.73
C SER A 110 -9.89 10.18 -31.69
N ASN A 111 -9.45 9.02 -31.19
CA ASN A 111 -9.29 7.80 -31.98
C ASN A 111 -10.50 6.84 -31.87
N HIS A 112 -11.53 7.17 -31.07
CA HIS A 112 -12.70 6.32 -30.79
C HIS A 112 -12.37 4.92 -30.21
N ASP A 113 -11.16 4.71 -29.72
CA ASP A 113 -10.74 3.43 -29.15
C ASP A 113 -11.27 3.24 -27.73
N PRO A 114 -11.66 2.01 -27.34
CA PRO A 114 -12.05 1.70 -25.96
C PRO A 114 -10.85 1.89 -25.02
N VAL A 115 -11.07 2.61 -23.92
CA VAL A 115 -10.03 2.91 -22.92
C VAL A 115 -10.21 2.06 -21.67
N GLU A 116 -9.13 1.41 -21.21
CA GLU A 116 -9.13 0.61 -19.99
C GLU A 116 -8.96 1.48 -18.74
N MET A 117 -10.08 1.93 -18.16
CA MET A 117 -10.08 2.87 -17.03
C MET A 117 -9.37 2.35 -15.76
N ASN A 118 -9.33 1.04 -15.53
CA ASN A 118 -8.66 0.47 -14.36
C ASN A 118 -7.17 0.82 -14.33
N GLN A 119 -6.49 0.73 -15.46
CA GLN A 119 -5.06 1.06 -15.55
C GLN A 119 -4.83 2.56 -15.34
N HIS A 120 -5.66 3.40 -15.95
CA HIS A 120 -5.57 4.85 -15.80
C HIS A 120 -5.81 5.32 -14.36
N LEU A 121 -6.80 4.77 -13.67
CA LEU A 121 -7.09 5.11 -12.27
C LEU A 121 -6.03 4.58 -11.31
N SER A 122 -5.52 3.37 -11.55
CA SER A 122 -4.43 2.79 -10.75
C SER A 122 -3.15 3.61 -10.90
N CYS A 123 -2.82 4.02 -12.13
CA CYS A 123 -1.72 4.93 -12.40
C CYS A 123 -1.94 6.29 -11.73
N LEU A 124 -3.12 6.90 -11.85
CA LEU A 124 -3.42 8.17 -11.19
C LEU A 124 -3.19 8.11 -9.67
N ALA A 125 -3.76 7.11 -9.00
CA ALA A 125 -3.61 6.95 -7.56
C ALA A 125 -2.14 6.79 -7.16
N MET A 126 -1.38 6.02 -7.95
CA MET A 126 0.03 5.78 -7.68
C MET A 126 0.90 7.02 -7.91
N ASN A 127 0.68 7.75 -9.01
CA ASN A 127 1.37 9.02 -9.29
C ASN A 127 1.19 10.02 -8.15
N ILE A 128 -0.03 10.11 -7.63
CA ILE A 128 -0.36 11.00 -6.51
C ILE A 128 0.46 10.58 -5.28
N VAL A 129 0.47 9.30 -4.90
CA VAL A 129 1.23 8.80 -3.75
C VAL A 129 2.73 9.05 -3.91
N LEU A 130 3.31 8.68 -5.05
CA LEU A 130 4.74 8.86 -5.31
C LEU A 130 5.14 10.34 -5.37
N ARG A 131 4.33 11.21 -5.96
CA ARG A 131 4.60 12.66 -5.93
C ARG A 131 4.43 13.27 -4.54
N MET A 132 3.54 12.74 -3.71
CA MET A 132 3.41 13.20 -2.32
C MET A 132 4.59 12.77 -1.46
N VAL A 133 5.12 11.55 -1.64
CA VAL A 133 6.19 10.98 -0.80
C VAL A 133 7.58 11.28 -1.35
N ALA A 134 7.82 11.01 -2.64
CA ALA A 134 9.11 11.15 -3.31
C ALA A 134 9.30 12.51 -4.02
N ARG A 135 8.28 13.37 -4.05
CA ARG A 135 8.27 14.68 -4.75
C ARG A 135 8.66 14.63 -6.24
N LYS A 136 8.68 13.44 -6.85
CA LYS A 136 9.02 13.20 -8.26
C LYS A 136 7.78 12.87 -9.10
N GLN A 137 7.66 13.49 -10.26
CA GLN A 137 6.62 13.19 -11.26
C GLN A 137 7.11 12.06 -12.16
N TYR A 138 6.54 10.85 -12.02
CA TYR A 138 7.17 9.64 -12.58
C TYR A 138 6.46 8.99 -13.78
N PHE A 139 5.15 9.17 -14.00
CA PHE A 139 4.44 8.34 -14.98
C PHE A 139 3.88 9.11 -16.16
N ASP A 140 4.47 8.87 -17.31
CA ASP A 140 3.71 8.64 -18.53
C ASP A 140 3.59 7.13 -18.78
N LEU A 141 2.50 6.69 -19.40
CA LEU A 141 2.14 5.27 -19.54
C LEU A 141 3.23 4.44 -20.28
N ASP A 142 4.07 5.11 -21.07
CA ASP A 142 5.07 4.49 -21.95
C ASP A 142 6.54 4.59 -21.43
N GLY A 143 6.77 5.12 -20.21
CA GLY A 143 8.11 5.42 -19.70
C GLY A 143 8.65 4.52 -18.57
N GLU A 144 9.60 5.07 -17.78
CA GLU A 144 10.39 4.46 -16.69
C GLU A 144 9.55 3.78 -15.58
N GLY A 145 8.24 4.05 -15.51
CA GLY A 145 7.33 3.45 -14.52
C GLY A 145 6.90 2.00 -14.79
N LYS A 146 7.41 1.32 -15.84
CA LYS A 146 7.03 -0.06 -16.15
C LYS A 146 7.47 -1.06 -15.08
N GLU A 147 8.73 -1.00 -14.65
CA GLU A 147 9.29 -1.86 -13.58
C GLU A 147 8.48 -1.70 -12.29
N PHE A 148 8.17 -0.45 -11.92
CA PHE A 148 7.34 -0.13 -10.76
C PHE A 148 5.91 -0.70 -10.87
N ARG A 149 5.28 -0.62 -12.06
CA ARG A 149 3.93 -1.16 -12.28
C ARG A 149 3.90 -2.68 -12.21
N GLU A 150 4.91 -3.34 -12.76
CA GLU A 150 5.05 -4.80 -12.70
C GLU A 150 5.22 -5.24 -11.24
N ALA A 151 6.11 -4.58 -10.50
CA ALA A 151 6.26 -4.79 -9.07
C ALA A 151 4.92 -4.56 -8.34
N LEU A 152 4.22 -3.43 -8.61
CA LEU A 152 2.88 -3.11 -8.06
C LEU A 152 1.84 -4.21 -8.29
N ALA A 153 1.77 -4.72 -9.52
CA ALA A 153 0.85 -5.79 -9.86
C ALA A 153 1.20 -7.08 -9.10
N GLU A 154 2.49 -7.42 -9.00
CA GLU A 154 2.97 -8.57 -8.25
C GLU A 154 2.66 -8.47 -6.75
N PHE A 155 2.90 -7.32 -6.12
CA PHE A 155 2.53 -7.12 -4.72
C PHE A 155 1.04 -7.20 -4.47
N ASN A 156 0.21 -6.59 -5.33
CA ASN A 156 -1.24 -6.71 -5.18
C ASN A 156 -1.68 -8.18 -5.27
N ASN A 157 -1.05 -8.96 -6.14
CA ASN A 157 -1.28 -10.39 -6.25
C ASN A 157 -0.80 -11.15 -4.98
N LEU A 158 0.40 -10.86 -4.49
CA LEU A 158 0.98 -11.50 -3.30
C LEU A 158 0.23 -11.12 -2.00
N VAL A 159 -0.26 -9.89 -1.86
CA VAL A 159 -1.10 -9.47 -0.72
C VAL A 159 -2.47 -10.12 -0.78
N GLY A 160 -3.05 -10.28 -1.98
CA GLY A 160 -4.38 -10.84 -2.18
C GLY A 160 -4.43 -12.38 -2.16
N THR A 161 -3.30 -13.06 -2.30
CA THR A 161 -3.26 -14.52 -2.37
C THR A 161 -3.10 -15.16 -0.99
N PHE A 162 -4.04 -16.05 -0.65
CA PHE A 162 -3.93 -16.92 0.52
C PHE A 162 -3.22 -18.19 0.11
N THR A 163 -2.00 -18.41 0.61
CA THR A 163 -1.19 -19.56 0.19
C THR A 163 -1.51 -20.81 1.02
N VAL A 164 -1.19 -21.99 0.48
CA VAL A 164 -1.35 -23.27 1.21
C VAL A 164 -0.51 -23.29 2.51
N SER A 165 0.62 -22.58 2.52
CA SER A 165 1.47 -22.43 3.72
C SER A 165 0.80 -21.60 4.81
N ASP A 166 -0.10 -20.66 4.45
CA ASP A 166 -0.91 -19.91 5.43
C ASP A 166 -2.00 -20.78 6.07
N ALA A 167 -2.49 -21.77 5.32
CA ALA A 167 -3.48 -22.72 5.76
C ALA A 167 -2.90 -23.80 6.69
N ILE A 168 -1.62 -24.16 6.56
CA ILE A 168 -0.99 -25.28 7.29
C ILE A 168 0.33 -24.80 7.93
N PRO A 169 0.29 -24.37 9.21
CA PRO A 169 1.49 -24.06 9.99
C PRO A 169 2.44 -25.27 10.01
N GLY A 170 3.72 -25.06 9.69
CA GLY A 170 4.77 -26.08 9.80
C GLY A 170 5.20 -26.75 8.48
N ARG A 171 4.47 -26.57 7.37
CA ARG A 171 5.03 -26.82 6.03
C ARG A 171 5.69 -25.54 5.53
N HIS A 172 6.86 -25.22 6.10
CA HIS A 172 7.74 -24.24 5.46
C HIS A 172 7.97 -24.71 4.03
N ARG A 173 7.54 -23.91 3.05
CA ARG A 173 8.15 -23.99 1.74
C ARG A 173 9.59 -23.56 1.96
N GLN A 174 10.53 -24.50 1.93
CA GLN A 174 11.84 -24.20 1.38
C GLN A 174 11.53 -23.78 -0.06
N LYS A 175 11.39 -22.46 -0.29
CA LYS A 175 11.57 -21.95 -1.63
C LYS A 175 13.05 -22.22 -1.88
N GLU A 176 13.31 -23.25 -2.68
CA GLU A 176 14.58 -23.38 -3.37
C GLU A 176 14.90 -22.00 -3.91
N SER A 177 16.06 -21.49 -3.50
CA SER A 177 16.71 -20.34 -4.08
C SER A 177 16.96 -20.64 -5.56
N SER A 178 15.93 -20.52 -6.39
CA SER A 178 16.10 -20.57 -7.83
C SER A 178 16.63 -19.22 -8.28
N SER A 179 17.94 -19.24 -8.58
CA SER A 179 18.71 -18.27 -9.36
C SER A 179 18.74 -16.82 -8.88
N ALA A 180 19.86 -16.46 -8.26
CA ALA A 180 20.73 -15.35 -8.65
C ALA A 180 20.13 -14.34 -9.66
N GLY A 181 19.36 -13.41 -9.12
CA GLY A 181 18.97 -12.13 -9.69
C GLY A 181 18.33 -11.37 -8.54
N GLU A 182 18.72 -10.11 -8.31
CA GLU A 182 18.06 -9.25 -7.31
C GLU A 182 16.57 -9.14 -7.68
N GLU A 183 15.72 -10.00 -7.11
CA GLU A 183 14.26 -9.91 -7.25
C GLU A 183 13.84 -8.74 -6.35
N ARG A 184 13.83 -7.53 -6.92
CA ARG A 184 13.45 -6.30 -6.22
C ARG A 184 11.96 -6.33 -5.97
N ASP A 185 11.55 -6.34 -4.71
CA ASP A 185 10.14 -6.15 -4.38
C ASP A 185 9.75 -4.66 -4.53
N LEU A 186 8.46 -4.31 -4.45
CA LEU A 186 8.10 -2.87 -4.54
C LEU A 186 8.78 -2.02 -3.51
N ILE A 187 9.03 -2.55 -2.32
CA ILE A 187 9.57 -1.73 -1.26
C ILE A 187 11.03 -1.42 -1.59
N ASP A 188 11.77 -2.38 -2.16
CA ASP A 188 13.11 -2.15 -2.73
C ASP A 188 13.06 -1.10 -3.85
N VAL A 189 12.10 -1.22 -4.77
CA VAL A 189 11.92 -0.24 -5.85
C VAL A 189 11.59 1.15 -5.27
N LEU A 190 10.69 1.23 -4.29
CA LEU A 190 10.32 2.48 -3.61
C LEU A 190 11.49 3.11 -2.87
N ILE A 191 12.26 2.31 -2.13
CA ILE A 191 13.43 2.77 -1.38
C ILE A 191 14.46 3.33 -2.34
N LYS A 192 14.79 2.59 -3.40
CA LYS A 192 15.71 3.06 -4.45
C LYS A 192 15.23 4.38 -5.05
N GLU A 193 13.95 4.49 -5.37
CA GLU A 193 13.40 5.72 -5.95
C GLU A 193 13.46 6.93 -5.00
N LEU A 194 13.30 6.69 -3.69
CA LEU A 194 13.46 7.70 -2.66
C LEU A 194 14.93 8.10 -2.50
N GLU A 195 15.85 7.14 -2.51
CA GLU A 195 17.30 7.38 -2.44
C GLU A 195 17.82 8.15 -3.66
N ASP A 196 17.42 7.75 -4.86
CA ASP A 196 17.73 8.44 -6.12
C ASP A 196 17.05 9.83 -6.20
N GLY A 197 16.00 10.05 -5.40
CA GLY A 197 15.34 11.36 -5.25
C GLY A 197 16.18 12.36 -4.46
N HIS A 198 16.81 11.91 -3.38
CA HIS A 198 17.66 12.74 -2.55
C HIS A 198 18.99 13.14 -3.23
N LEU A 199 19.44 12.40 -4.25
CA LEU A 199 20.65 12.72 -5.02
C LEU A 199 20.43 13.75 -6.14
N SER A 200 19.18 14.10 -6.47
CA SER A 200 18.85 15.07 -7.52
C SER A 200 18.70 16.52 -7.01
N GLU A 201 18.64 16.77 -5.69
CA GLU A 201 18.46 18.11 -5.12
C GLU A 201 19.81 18.79 -4.84
N ASN A 202 20.56 19.11 -5.90
CA ASN A 202 21.66 20.09 -5.83
C ASN A 202 21.25 21.51 -6.29
N HIS A 203 19.97 21.79 -6.45
CA HIS A 203 19.49 23.15 -6.63
C HIS A 203 18.30 23.43 -5.71
N GLN A 204 18.53 24.37 -4.79
CA GLN A 204 17.56 25.04 -3.90
C GLN A 204 17.28 24.43 -2.50
N THR A 205 18.34 24.01 -1.80
CA THR A 205 18.31 23.75 -0.34
C THR A 205 18.27 25.01 0.55
N ASP A 206 18.26 26.22 -0.03
CA ASP A 206 18.41 27.47 0.75
C ASP A 206 17.11 28.08 1.33
N ALA A 207 15.93 27.56 0.98
CA ALA A 207 14.66 28.20 1.35
C ALA A 207 13.93 27.57 2.54
N ILE A 208 14.14 26.29 2.87
CA ILE A 208 13.25 25.55 3.79
C ILE A 208 13.86 25.32 5.18
N ILE A 209 15.20 25.29 5.32
CA ILE A 209 15.84 25.05 6.62
C ILE A 209 15.76 26.28 7.56
N LYS A 210 15.44 27.48 7.04
CA LYS A 210 15.32 28.70 7.87
C LYS A 210 14.01 28.83 8.67
N ALA A 211 13.03 27.95 8.50
CA ALA A 211 11.73 28.07 9.16
C ALA A 211 11.61 27.28 10.48
N THR A 212 12.61 26.49 10.88
CA THR A 212 12.52 25.65 12.07
C THR A 212 13.68 25.92 13.03
N ALA A 213 13.63 27.08 13.69
CA ALA A 213 14.34 27.33 14.93
C ALA A 213 13.55 28.31 15.80
N THR A 214 12.85 27.77 16.80
CA THR A 214 12.47 28.45 18.06
C THR A 214 12.64 27.45 19.18
#